data_AF-A0A848TAF4-F1
#
_entry.id   AF-A0A848TAF4-F1
#
_cell.length_a   1.000
_cell.length_b   1.000
_cell.length_c   1.000
_cell.angle_alpha   90.00
_cell.angle_beta   90.00
_cell.angle_gamma   90.00
#
_symmetry.space_group_name_H-M   'P 1'
#
loop_
_entity.id
_entity.type
_entity.pdbx_description
1 polymer ?
#
loop_
_entity_poly.entity_id
_entity_poly.type
_entity_poly.pdbx_seq_one_letter_code
_entity_poly.pdbx_strand_id
1 'polypeptide(L)'
;LEFSQLPNDGLQSLYDLYSFNVIPRMGQVIAGDRDSYQYLVESIRRFPDQETFAGMIRAAGFGQVKYRNLSLGIAALHSGWKL
;
A
#
# COMPACT_ATOMS: atom_id res chain seq x y z
N LEU A 1 4.36 -6.32 -0.52
CA LEU A 1 4.17 -5.99 0.91
C LEU A 1 3.54 -4.61 0.99
N GLU A 2 2.34 -4.42 0.42
CA GLU A 2 1.78 -3.07 0.22
C GLU A 2 0.26 -3.01 0.41
N PHE A 3 -0.30 -1.81 0.36
CA PHE A 3 -0.94 -1.33 1.57
C PHE A 3 -2.47 -1.25 1.50
N SER A 4 -3.13 -1.69 2.59
CA SER A 4 -4.59 -1.65 2.71
C SER A 4 -5.05 -0.37 3.36
N GLN A 5 -6.17 0.14 2.86
CA GLN A 5 -6.83 1.28 3.47
C GLN A 5 -7.40 0.84 4.82
N LEU A 6 -7.01 1.56 5.87
CA LEU A 6 -7.41 1.26 7.25
C LEU A 6 -8.86 1.75 7.45
N PRO A 7 -9.79 0.90 7.91
CA PRO A 7 -11.23 1.19 7.90
C PRO A 7 -11.69 2.09 9.06
N ASN A 8 -10.87 3.07 9.46
CA ASN A 8 -11.09 3.88 10.65
C ASN A 8 -10.43 5.26 10.52
N ASP A 9 -11.24 6.32 10.38
CA ASP A 9 -10.82 7.69 10.09
C ASP A 9 -9.76 8.23 11.06
N GLY A 10 -9.78 7.77 12.32
CA GLY A 10 -8.78 8.13 13.33
C GLY A 10 -7.37 7.57 13.04
N LEU A 11 -7.26 6.36 12.47
CA LEU A 11 -5.97 5.82 12.02
C LEU A 11 -5.50 6.48 10.73
N GLN A 12 -6.40 6.85 9.83
CA GLN A 12 -6.07 7.59 8.62
C GLN A 12 -5.50 8.97 8.97
N SER A 13 -6.15 9.69 9.90
CA SER A 13 -5.66 10.96 10.44
C SER A 13 -4.29 10.84 11.11
N LEU A 14 -4.03 9.74 11.84
CA LEU A 14 -2.73 9.49 12.46
C LEU A 14 -1.64 9.14 11.43
N TYR A 15 -1.99 8.41 10.37
CA TYR A 15 -1.11 8.11 9.24
C TYR A 15 -0.78 9.38 8.43
N ASP A 16 -1.76 10.25 8.20
CA ASP A 16 -1.55 11.55 7.56
C ASP A 16 -0.66 12.46 8.42
N LEU A 17 -0.89 12.51 9.74
CA LEU A 17 -0.05 13.30 10.65
C LEU A 17 1.39 12.77 10.72
N TYR A 18 1.58 11.45 10.75
CA TYR A 18 2.90 10.81 10.67
C TYR A 18 3.58 11.08 9.31
N SER A 19 2.87 10.89 8.20
CA SER A 19 3.43 11.07 6.86
C SER A 19 3.75 12.54 6.55
N PHE A 20 2.97 13.52 7.03
CA PHE A 20 3.31 14.95 6.91
C PHE A 20 4.51 15.39 7.77
N ASN A 21 4.73 14.80 8.95
CA ASN A 21 5.75 15.28 9.89
C ASN A 21 7.07 14.47 9.90
N VAL A 22 7.01 13.18 9.56
CA VAL A 22 8.13 12.23 9.68
C VAL A 22 8.79 11.95 8.33
N ILE A 23 8.02 11.72 7.26
CA ILE A 23 8.58 11.41 5.92
C ILE A 23 9.50 12.54 5.41
N PRO A 24 9.15 13.84 5.49
CA PRO A 24 10.02 14.90 4.99
C PRO A 24 11.36 14.97 5.72
N ARG A 25 11.38 14.71 7.04
CA ARG A 25 12.61 14.72 7.85
C ARG A 25 13.44 13.46 7.66
N MET A 26 12.82 12.28 7.55
CA MET A 26 13.50 11.02 7.24
C MET A 26 14.18 11.07 5.86
N GLY A 27 13.48 11.59 4.84
CA GLY A 27 14.04 11.77 3.49
C GLY A 27 15.22 12.73 3.45
N GLN A 28 15.26 13.73 4.34
CA GLN A 28 16.36 14.69 4.42
C GLN A 28 17.58 14.17 5.21
N VAL A 29 17.40 13.22 6.13
CA VAL A 29 18.46 12.70 7.01
C VAL A 29 19.11 11.41 6.49
N ILE A 30 18.40 10.58 5.73
CA ILE A 30 18.85 9.21 5.42
C ILE A 30 19.37 9.04 3.98
N ALA A 31 18.72 9.64 2.98
CA ALA A 31 18.79 9.08 1.63
C ALA A 31 19.90 9.67 0.73
N GLY A 32 20.08 10.99 0.68
CA GLY A 32 20.87 11.65 -0.39
C GLY A 32 20.25 11.56 -1.80
N ASP A 33 19.47 10.51 -2.05
CA ASP A 33 18.58 10.31 -3.19
C ASP A 33 17.11 10.47 -2.74
N ARG A 34 16.60 11.69 -2.93
CA ARG A 34 15.23 12.05 -2.61
C ARG A 34 14.21 11.39 -3.56
N ASP A 35 14.62 11.16 -4.81
CA ASP A 35 13.71 10.83 -5.90
C ASP A 35 13.26 9.37 -5.79
N SER A 36 14.15 8.46 -5.41
CA SER A 36 13.80 7.05 -5.11
C SER A 36 12.75 6.91 -4.00
N TYR A 37 12.87 7.70 -2.92
CA TYR A 37 11.89 7.69 -1.83
C TYR A 37 10.59 8.41 -2.19
N GLN A 38 10.66 9.48 -2.98
CA GLN A 38 9.47 10.16 -3.49
C GLN A 38 8.66 9.22 -4.41
N TYR A 39 9.34 8.51 -5.31
CA TYR A 39 8.72 7.50 -6.17
C TYR A 39 8.04 6.40 -5.36
N LEU A 40 8.66 5.89 -4.30
CA LEU A 40 8.06 4.87 -3.41
C LEU A 40 6.76 5.37 -2.74
N VAL A 41 6.76 6.60 -2.22
CA VAL A 41 5.56 7.18 -1.58
C VAL A 41 4.45 7.44 -2.63
N GLU A 42 4.83 7.86 -3.84
CA GLU A 42 3.91 8.10 -4.94
C GLU A 42 3.34 6.80 -5.52
N SER A 43 4.13 5.73 -5.61
CA SER A 43 3.68 4.40 -6.06
C SER A 43 2.70 3.78 -5.06
N ILE A 44 3.00 3.85 -3.76
CA ILE A 44 2.11 3.39 -2.69
C ILE A 44 0.75 4.10 -2.76
N ARG A 45 0.73 5.41 -2.99
CA ARG A 45 -0.50 6.22 -3.10
C ARG A 45 -1.31 5.94 -4.38
N ARG A 46 -0.66 5.46 -5.44
CA ARG A 46 -1.31 5.12 -6.73
C ARG A 46 -1.73 3.66 -6.83
N PHE A 47 -1.21 2.79 -5.98
CA PHE A 47 -1.52 1.37 -6.01
C PHE A 47 -2.99 1.13 -5.62
N PRO A 48 -3.75 0.29 -6.36
CA PRO A 48 -5.14 -0.03 -6.03
C PRO A 48 -5.28 -0.69 -4.66
N ASP A 49 -6.44 -0.51 -4.02
CA ASP A 49 -6.78 -1.27 -2.81
C ASP A 49 -6.89 -2.79 -3.09
N GLN A 50 -7.04 -3.57 -2.03
CA GLN A 50 -6.93 -5.02 -2.05
C GLN A 50 -8.04 -5.68 -2.86
N GLU A 51 -9.27 -5.18 -2.78
CA GLU A 51 -10.40 -5.76 -3.49
C GLU A 51 -10.39 -5.30 -4.95
N THR A 52 -10.04 -4.03 -5.22
CA THR A 52 -9.80 -3.55 -6.58
C THR A 52 -8.68 -4.35 -7.27
N PHE A 53 -7.54 -4.56 -6.61
CA PHE A 53 -6.45 -5.35 -7.17
C PHE A 53 -6.81 -6.84 -7.30
N ALA A 54 -7.56 -7.41 -6.35
CA ALA A 54 -8.11 -8.76 -6.49
C ALA A 54 -9.06 -8.86 -7.69
N GLY A 55 -9.89 -7.84 -7.93
CA GLY A 55 -10.70 -7.69 -9.13
C GLY A 55 -9.88 -7.69 -10.42
N MET A 56 -8.77 -6.95 -10.46
CA MET A 56 -7.83 -6.95 -11.59
C MET A 56 -7.22 -8.34 -11.83
N ILE A 57 -6.83 -9.06 -10.77
CA ILE A 57 -6.29 -10.43 -10.88
C ILE A 57 -7.36 -11.41 -11.41
N ARG A 58 -8.62 -11.28 -10.96
CA ARG A 58 -9.75 -12.07 -11.50
C ARG A 58 -10.01 -11.76 -12.97
N ALA A 59 -9.98 -10.49 -13.36
CA ALA A 59 -10.13 -10.04 -14.75
C ALA A 59 -8.99 -10.54 -15.66
N ALA A 60 -7.79 -10.75 -15.11
CA ALA A 60 -6.67 -11.38 -15.81
C ALA A 60 -6.81 -12.91 -15.99
N GLY A 61 -7.94 -13.51 -15.60
CA GLY A 61 -8.25 -14.93 -15.83
C GLY A 61 -7.84 -15.87 -14.69
N PHE A 62 -7.46 -15.37 -13.52
CA PHE A 62 -7.19 -16.21 -12.35
C PHE A 62 -8.47 -16.50 -11.56
N GLY A 63 -8.68 -17.77 -11.21
CA GLY A 63 -9.72 -18.22 -10.29
C GLY A 63 -9.26 -18.24 -8.83
N GLN A 64 -10.21 -18.43 -7.91
CA GLN A 64 -9.96 -18.57 -6.47
C GLN A 64 -9.13 -17.43 -5.85
N VAL A 65 -9.24 -16.22 -6.40
CA VAL A 65 -8.45 -15.05 -5.97
C VAL A 65 -8.86 -14.59 -4.58
N LYS A 66 -7.89 -14.56 -3.67
CA LYS A 66 -8.01 -14.13 -2.27
C LYS A 66 -6.84 -13.20 -1.92
N TYR A 67 -7.02 -12.40 -0.88
CA TYR A 67 -5.94 -11.64 -0.28
C TYR A 67 -5.92 -11.81 1.24
N ARG A 68 -4.77 -11.54 1.84
CA ARG A 68 -4.59 -11.50 3.30
C ARG A 68 -3.83 -10.25 3.69
N ASN A 69 -4.43 -9.47 4.59
CA ASN A 69 -3.77 -8.33 5.20
C ASN A 69 -2.69 -8.77 6.21
N LEU A 70 -1.60 -8.02 6.24
CA LEU A 70 -0.40 -8.18 7.05
C LEU A 70 -0.16 -6.85 7.79
N SER A 71 0.42 -6.89 8.99
CA SER A 71 0.72 -5.68 9.77
C SER A 71 -0.48 -4.72 9.90
N LEU A 72 -1.66 -5.23 10.26
CA LEU A 72 -2.95 -4.51 10.33
C LEU A 72 -3.54 -4.04 8.99
N GLY A 73 -2.94 -4.36 7.84
CA GLY A 73 -3.50 -3.92 6.56
C GLY A 73 -3.68 -2.40 6.50
N ILE A 74 -2.68 -1.57 6.76
CA ILE A 74 -1.24 -1.88 6.82
C ILE A 74 -0.84 -2.49 5.46
N ALA A 75 -0.26 -3.71 5.36
CA ALA A 75 0.15 -4.37 4.10
C ALA A 75 -0.75 -5.56 3.63
N ALA A 76 -0.52 -6.15 2.43
CA ALA A 76 -1.28 -7.27 1.85
C ALA A 76 -0.47 -8.29 0.99
N LEU A 77 -0.98 -9.53 0.93
CA LEU A 77 -0.57 -10.66 0.07
C LEU A 77 -1.77 -11.16 -0.74
N HIS A 78 -1.69 -11.14 -2.07
CA HIS A 78 -2.70 -11.69 -2.98
C HIS A 78 -2.28 -13.07 -3.50
N SER A 79 -3.23 -13.99 -3.63
CA SER A 79 -3.04 -15.31 -4.23
C SER A 79 -4.23 -15.68 -5.12
N GLY A 80 -3.97 -16.45 -6.17
CA GLY A 80 -4.96 -16.92 -7.14
C GLY A 80 -4.39 -18.06 -7.98
N TRP A 81 -5.28 -18.86 -8.58
CA TRP A 81 -4.90 -20.04 -9.36
C TRP A 81 -5.31 -19.83 -10.81
N LYS A 82 -4.44 -20.16 -11.76
CA LYS A 82 -4.83 -20.22 -13.16
C LYS A 82 -5.65 -21.50 -13.37
N LEU A 83 -6.87 -21.35 -13.88
CA LEU A 83 -7.77 -22.44 -14.27
C LEU A 83 -7.61 -22.72 -15.78
#